data_AF-A0A7K3H5N5-F1
#
_entry.id   AF-A0A7K3H5N5-F1
#
_cell.length_a   1.000
_cell.length_b   1.000
_cell.length_c   1.000
_cell.angle_alpha   90.00
_cell.angle_beta   90.00
_cell.angle_gamma   90.00
#
_symmetry.space_group_name_H-M   'P 1'
#
loop_
_entity.id
_entity.type
_entity.pdbx_description
1 polymer ?
#
loop_
_entity_poly.entity_id
_entity_poly.type
_entity_poly.pdbx_seq_one_letter_code
_entity_poly.pdbx_strand_id
1 'polypeptide(L)'
;MFERFTRQARQVVVQAQEETRNLGHPAVGSEHLLLAALSRRDDPATAALSRLGVTAGSCRAEVERLTDRGGSGLGPDDAESLRSLGIDPDEIRSRAEAAFGPGALD
;
A
#
# COMPACT_ATOMS: atom_id res chain seq x y z
N MET A 1 -7.56 24.08 9.01
CA MET A 1 -6.56 23.38 8.16
C MET A 1 -7.03 23.17 6.72
N PHE A 2 -8.29 22.78 6.46
CA PHE A 2 -8.79 22.61 5.08
C PHE A 2 -9.83 23.66 4.64
N GLU A 3 -9.74 24.89 5.16
CA GLU A 3 -10.72 25.96 4.88
C GLU A 3 -10.77 26.33 3.40
N ARG A 4 -9.66 26.14 2.66
CA ARG A 4 -9.57 26.47 1.22
C ARG A 4 -10.06 25.37 0.28
N PHE A 5 -10.38 24.19 0.80
CA PHE A 5 -10.82 23.06 -0.03
C PHE A 5 -12.32 23.15 -0.30
N THR A 6 -12.76 22.54 -1.40
CA THR A 6 -14.19 22.28 -1.58
C THR A 6 -14.64 21.28 -0.52
N ARG A 7 -15.95 21.21 -0.26
CA ARG A 7 -16.51 20.19 0.65
C ARG A 7 -16.15 18.78 0.19
N GLN A 8 -16.17 18.53 -1.12
CA GLN A 8 -15.83 17.24 -1.72
C GLN A 8 -14.35 16.90 -1.50
N ALA A 9 -13.44 17.84 -1.76
CA ALA A 9 -12.01 17.63 -1.55
C ALA A 9 -11.66 17.35 -0.08
N ARG A 10 -12.32 18.03 0.87
CA ARG A 10 -12.18 17.70 2.30
C ARG A 10 -12.59 16.27 2.62
N GLN A 11 -13.69 15.79 2.04
CA GLN A 11 -14.15 14.42 2.25
C GLN A 11 -13.14 13.40 1.72
N VAL A 12 -12.56 13.65 0.54
CA VAL A 12 -11.51 12.79 -0.03
C VAL A 12 -10.32 12.67 0.92
N VAL A 13 -9.84 13.78 1.49
CA VAL A 13 -8.70 13.75 2.43
C VAL A 13 -9.02 12.98 3.70
N VAL A 14 -10.23 13.15 4.25
CA VAL A 14 -10.67 12.39 5.44
C VAL A 14 -10.74 10.90 5.12
N GLN A 15 -11.34 10.53 3.99
CA GLN A 15 -11.49 9.14 3.57
C GLN A 15 -10.14 8.48 3.21
N ALA A 16 -9.16 9.24 2.72
CA ALA A 16 -7.82 8.73 2.47
C ALA A 16 -7.10 8.26 3.76
N GLN A 17 -7.47 8.83 4.92
CA GLN A 17 -6.97 8.33 6.20
C GLN A 17 -7.53 6.95 6.53
N GLU A 18 -8.79 6.67 6.16
CA GLU A 18 -9.39 5.34 6.31
C GLU A 18 -8.70 4.35 5.37
N GLU A 19 -8.42 4.74 4.12
CA GLU A 19 -7.67 3.89 3.18
C GLU A 19 -6.27 3.53 3.68
N THR A 20 -5.57 4.49 4.30
CA THR A 20 -4.26 4.26 4.92
C THR A 20 -4.35 3.21 6.03
N ARG A 21 -5.38 3.28 6.89
CA ARG A 21 -5.61 2.28 7.95
C ARG A 21 -5.97 0.91 7.38
N ASN A 22 -6.81 0.87 6.34
CA ASN A 22 -7.25 -0.37 5.70
C ASN A 22 -6.10 -1.12 5.03
N LEU A 23 -5.12 -0.39 4.48
CA LEU A 23 -3.93 -0.93 3.83
C LEU A 23 -2.75 -1.14 4.81
N GLY A 24 -2.89 -0.70 6.07
CA GLY A 24 -1.80 -0.78 7.06
C GLY A 24 -0.59 0.11 6.73
N HIS A 25 -0.77 1.14 5.89
CA HIS A 25 0.32 2.04 5.50
C HIS A 25 0.58 3.09 6.61
N PRO A 26 1.84 3.55 6.78
CA PRO A 26 2.20 4.44 7.89
C PRO A 26 1.76 5.90 7.68
N ALA A 27 1.47 6.29 6.44
CA ALA A 27 1.12 7.67 6.09
C ALA A 27 0.22 7.75 4.86
N VAL A 28 -0.52 8.86 4.74
CA VAL A 28 -1.35 9.17 3.58
C VAL A 28 -0.46 9.56 2.39
N GLY A 29 -0.25 8.62 1.49
CA GLY A 29 0.26 8.84 0.13
C GLY A 29 -0.82 9.20 -0.91
N SER A 30 -0.38 9.49 -2.13
CA SER A 30 -1.24 9.86 -3.26
C SER A 30 -2.25 8.78 -3.66
N GLU A 31 -1.86 7.52 -3.49
CA GLU A 31 -2.64 6.32 -3.76
C GLU A 31 -3.88 6.22 -2.87
N HIS A 32 -3.78 6.63 -1.61
CA HIS A 32 -4.92 6.70 -0.68
C HIS A 32 -5.91 7.80 -1.09
N LEU A 33 -5.39 8.94 -1.55
CA LEU A 33 -6.24 10.02 -2.09
C LEU A 33 -6.96 9.57 -3.36
N LEU A 34 -6.28 8.83 -4.24
CA LEU A 34 -6.87 8.27 -5.45
C LEU A 34 -7.96 7.24 -5.12
N LEU A 35 -7.70 6.31 -4.21
CA LEU A 35 -8.70 5.34 -3.73
C LEU A 35 -9.91 6.05 -3.11
N ALA A 36 -9.69 7.03 -2.24
CA ALA A 36 -10.75 7.82 -1.64
C ALA A 36 -11.57 8.61 -2.67
N ALA A 37 -10.93 9.15 -3.71
CA ALA A 37 -11.62 9.81 -4.81
C ALA A 37 -12.49 8.81 -5.60
N LEU A 38 -11.95 7.65 -5.95
CA LEU A 38 -12.63 6.59 -6.73
C LEU A 38 -13.80 5.92 -5.97
N SER A 39 -13.77 5.91 -4.64
CA SER A 39 -14.83 5.32 -3.79
C SER A 39 -16.12 6.16 -3.73
N ARG A 40 -16.14 7.34 -4.36
CA ARG A 40 -17.30 8.25 -4.35
C ARG A 40 -18.28 7.93 -5.48
N ARG A 41 -19.55 7.77 -5.12
CA ARG A 41 -20.67 7.65 -6.07
C ARG A 41 -21.00 9.02 -6.69
N ASP A 42 -21.43 8.99 -7.94
CA ASP A 42 -21.91 10.18 -8.68
C ASP A 42 -20.90 11.34 -8.74
N ASP A 43 -19.61 11.01 -8.76
CA ASP A 43 -18.52 11.98 -8.84
C ASP A 43 -17.95 12.06 -10.28
N PRO A 44 -17.88 13.25 -10.91
CA PRO A 44 -17.38 13.39 -12.27
C PRO A 44 -15.94 12.91 -12.46
N ALA A 45 -15.09 13.03 -11.43
CA ALA A 45 -13.71 12.55 -11.50
C ALA A 45 -13.66 11.02 -11.53
N THR A 46 -14.46 10.36 -10.69
CA THR A 46 -14.62 8.90 -10.69
C THR A 46 -15.14 8.39 -12.03
N ALA A 47 -16.14 9.08 -12.61
CA ALA A 47 -16.68 8.72 -13.91
C ALA A 47 -15.65 8.88 -15.03
N ALA A 48 -14.87 9.96 -15.03
CA ALA A 48 -13.80 10.20 -16.00
C ALA A 48 -12.70 9.11 -15.93
N LEU A 49 -12.23 8.78 -14.72
CA LEU A 49 -11.23 7.73 -14.50
C LEU A 49 -11.76 6.35 -14.87
N SER A 50 -13.01 6.04 -14.54
CA SER A 50 -13.65 4.76 -14.88
C SER A 50 -13.76 4.56 -16.40
N ARG A 51 -13.99 5.64 -17.17
CA ARG A 51 -13.98 5.59 -18.65
C ARG A 51 -12.60 5.30 -19.24
N LEU A 52 -11.54 5.53 -18.47
CA LEU A 52 -10.16 5.17 -18.82
C LEU A 52 -9.76 3.80 -18.26
N GLY A 53 -10.69 3.04 -17.70
CA GLY A 53 -10.44 1.72 -17.11
C GLY A 53 -9.90 1.75 -15.68
N VAL A 54 -9.83 2.92 -15.05
CA VAL A 54 -9.34 3.08 -13.67
C VAL A 54 -10.52 3.05 -12.71
N THR A 55 -10.63 1.97 -11.96
CA THR A 55 -11.69 1.75 -10.95
C THR A 55 -11.08 1.66 -9.56
N ALA A 56 -11.91 1.81 -8.50
CA ALA A 56 -11.45 1.61 -7.13
C ALA A 56 -10.83 0.22 -6.92
N GLY A 57 -11.43 -0.82 -7.52
CA GLY A 57 -10.92 -2.19 -7.44
C GLY A 57 -9.58 -2.39 -8.16
N SER A 58 -9.46 -1.90 -9.41
CA SER A 58 -8.19 -2.01 -10.14
C SER A 58 -7.07 -1.18 -9.51
N CYS A 59 -7.41 -0.01 -8.96
CA CYS A 59 -6.47 0.82 -8.21
C CYS A 59 -6.01 0.12 -6.92
N ARG A 60 -6.94 -0.49 -6.16
CA ARG A 60 -6.60 -1.21 -4.93
C ARG A 60 -5.63 -2.36 -5.20
N ALA A 61 -5.95 -3.19 -6.19
CA ALA A 61 -5.10 -4.32 -6.57
C ALA A 61 -3.68 -3.86 -6.95
N GLU A 62 -3.55 -2.73 -7.66
CA GLU A 62 -2.25 -2.20 -8.04
C GLU A 62 -1.47 -1.63 -6.85
N VAL A 63 -2.16 -0.97 -5.91
CA VAL A 63 -1.54 -0.46 -4.67
C VAL A 63 -1.02 -1.60 -3.81
N GLU A 64 -1.82 -2.64 -3.59
CA GLU A 64 -1.41 -3.84 -2.85
C GLU A 64 -0.18 -4.49 -3.51
N ARG A 65 -0.21 -4.66 -4.84
CA ARG A 65 0.95 -5.19 -5.61
C ARG A 65 2.21 -4.33 -5.53
N LEU A 66 2.07 -3.01 -5.38
CA LEU A 66 3.21 -2.10 -5.21
C LEU A 66 3.76 -2.18 -3.77
N THR A 67 2.90 -2.30 -2.78
CA THR A 67 3.29 -2.49 -1.37
C THR A 67 3.97 -3.84 -1.17
N ASP A 68 3.48 -4.92 -1.78
CA ASP A 68 4.12 -6.24 -1.71
C ASP A 68 5.54 -6.26 -2.30
N ARG A 69 5.81 -5.36 -3.27
CA ARG A 69 7.15 -5.21 -3.87
C ARG A 69 8.04 -4.20 -3.14
N GLY A 70 7.49 -3.43 -2.20
CA GLY A 70 8.19 -2.33 -1.52
C GLY A 70 8.25 -2.46 0.01
N GLY A 71 7.47 -3.36 0.61
CA GLY A 71 7.37 -3.55 2.04
C GLY A 71 8.33 -4.63 2.53
N SER A 72 9.45 -4.21 3.14
CA SER A 72 10.25 -4.86 4.20
C SER A 72 10.39 -6.39 4.27
N GLY A 73 10.17 -7.10 3.18
CA GLY A 73 10.20 -8.54 3.10
C GLY A 73 10.61 -8.90 1.70
N LEU A 74 11.68 -9.69 1.61
CA LEU A 74 12.03 -10.38 0.37
C LEU A 74 10.78 -11.11 -0.11
N GLY A 75 10.26 -10.74 -1.28
CA GLY A 75 9.20 -11.51 -1.91
C GLY A 75 9.69 -12.95 -2.14
N PRO A 76 8.79 -13.90 -2.43
CA PRO A 76 9.19 -15.27 -2.75
C PRO A 76 10.23 -15.31 -3.89
N ASP A 77 10.07 -14.44 -4.88
CA ASP A 77 11.00 -14.28 -6.01
C ASP A 77 12.38 -13.72 -5.58
N ASP A 78 12.41 -12.85 -4.57
CA ASP A 78 13.66 -12.30 -4.01
C ASP A 78 14.38 -13.35 -3.16
N ALA A 79 13.64 -14.18 -2.42
CA ALA A 79 14.21 -15.26 -1.62
C ALA A 79 14.92 -16.30 -2.51
N GLU A 80 14.32 -16.66 -3.65
CA GLU A 80 14.95 -17.55 -4.64
C GLU A 80 16.18 -16.89 -5.30
N SER A 81 16.06 -15.60 -5.66
CA SER A 81 17.18 -14.82 -6.22
C SER A 81 18.38 -14.77 -5.27
N LEU A 82 18.15 -14.59 -3.96
CA LEU A 82 19.21 -14.60 -2.95
C LEU A 82 19.85 -15.98 -2.77
N ARG A 83 19.07 -17.06 -2.80
CA ARG A 83 19.60 -18.43 -2.74
C ARG A 83 20.53 -18.71 -3.91
N SER A 84 20.23 -18.19 -5.10
CA SER A 84 21.10 -18.31 -6.28
C SER A 84 22.46 -17.60 -6.10
N LEU A 85 22.50 -16.55 -5.27
CA LEU A 85 23.71 -15.84 -4.86
C LEU A 85 24.40 -16.47 -3.64
N GLY A 86 23.88 -17.59 -3.12
CA GLY A 86 24.39 -18.26 -1.92
C GLY A 86 23.98 -17.63 -0.60
N ILE A 87 22.95 -16.78 -0.60
CA ILE A 87 22.39 -16.15 0.60
C ILE A 87 21.10 -16.88 0.96
N ASP A 88 21.06 -17.53 2.12
CA ASP A 88 19.86 -18.21 2.62
C ASP A 88 19.10 -17.30 3.60
N PRO A 89 17.96 -16.72 3.20
CA PRO A 89 17.19 -15.82 4.05
C PRO A 89 16.54 -16.53 5.25
N ASP A 90 16.28 -17.84 5.18
CA ASP A 90 15.71 -18.60 6.30
C ASP A 90 16.75 -18.77 7.42
N GLU A 91 18.00 -19.07 7.03
CA GLU A 91 19.14 -19.16 7.95
C GLU A 91 19.43 -17.80 8.62
N ILE A 92 19.34 -16.69 7.85
CA ILE A 92 19.53 -15.34 8.40
C ILE A 92 18.45 -15.03 9.45
N ARG A 93 17.19 -15.34 9.16
CA ARG A 93 16.08 -15.15 10.10
C ARG A 93 16.28 -15.97 11.36
N SER A 94 16.60 -17.26 11.22
CA SER A 94 16.84 -18.15 12.36
C SER A 94 17.98 -17.65 13.25
N ARG A 95 19.09 -17.19 12.65
CA ARG A 95 20.21 -16.60 13.40
C ARG A 95 19.85 -15.29 14.08
N ALA A 96 19.07 -14.44 13.43
CA ALA A 96 18.62 -13.18 14.02
C ALA A 96 17.73 -13.44 15.26
N GLU A 97 16.77 -14.35 15.16
CA GLU A 97 15.92 -14.73 16.30
C GLU A 97 16.73 -15.39 17.44
N ALA A 98 17.70 -16.25 17.10
CA ALA A 98 18.59 -16.86 18.09
C ALA A 98 19.48 -15.84 18.81
N ALA A 99 19.92 -14.80 18.11
CA ALA A 99 20.81 -13.76 18.65
C ALA A 99 20.07 -12.66 19.42
N PHE A 100 18.87 -12.27 18.96
CA PHE A 100 18.16 -11.08 19.43
C PHE A 100 16.80 -11.37 20.09
N GLY A 101 16.35 -12.63 20.07
CA GLY A 101 15.09 -13.07 20.65
C GLY A 101 13.98 -13.27 19.60
N PRO A 102 12.88 -13.93 19.99
CA PRO A 102 11.74 -14.16 19.10
C PRO A 102 11.12 -12.84 18.64
N GLY A 103 10.81 -12.73 17.35
CA GLY A 103 10.25 -11.52 16.74
C GLY A 103 11.27 -10.42 16.46
N ALA A 104 12.58 -10.72 16.42
CA ALA A 104 13.63 -9.73 16.16
C ALA A 104 13.54 -9.02 14.79
N LEU A 105 12.70 -9.52 13.88
CA LEU A 105 12.55 -9.03 12.50
C LEU A 105 11.10 -8.61 12.15
N ASP A 106 10.19 -8.63 13.13
CA ASP A 106 8.79 -8.22 12.99
C ASP A 106 8.59 -6.73 13.36
#